data_AF-A0A4E0S3S5-F1
#
_entry.id   AF-A0A4E0S3S5-F1
#
_cell.length_a   1.000
_cell.length_b   1.000
_cell.length_c   1.000
_cell.angle_alpha   90.00
_cell.angle_beta   90.00
_cell.angle_gamma   90.00
#
_symmetry.space_group_name_H-M   'P 1'
#
loop_
_entity.id
_entity.type
_entity.pdbx_description
1 polymer ?
#
loop_
_entity_poly.entity_id
_entity_poly.type
_entity_poly.pdbx_seq_one_letter_code
_entity_poly.pdbx_strand_id
1 'polypeptide(L)'
;MATLHPSRKSMSVEKPANGLLIYLAAAGGNKDELKEYLKDEKDINYVDNLTGMMPVHAAASWGNPECLEILIENGADINQRDEMLCTPVHHAARNGHQKAFEWLSNHGANLISRNLFGQTPADMALSNQFPELADQIRRSAIKQIKIHAQQTRTMVETNENVNE
;
A
#
# COMPACT_ATOMS: atom_id res chain seq x y z
N MET A 1 -25.98 -10.70 -56.09
CA MET A 1 -25.13 -9.49 -55.98
C MET A 1 -25.46 -8.81 -54.65
N ALA A 2 -24.43 -8.29 -53.99
CA ALA A 2 -24.41 -7.58 -52.69
C ALA A 2 -24.46 -8.44 -51.41
N THR A 3 -23.25 -8.78 -50.96
CA THR A 3 -22.84 -9.16 -49.61
C THR A 3 -23.13 -8.05 -48.59
N LEU A 4 -23.67 -8.41 -47.42
CA LEU A 4 -23.64 -7.56 -46.22
C LEU A 4 -23.03 -8.36 -45.08
N HIS A 5 -21.72 -8.20 -44.89
CA HIS A 5 -21.03 -8.54 -43.66
C HIS A 5 -21.56 -7.66 -42.52
N PRO A 6 -21.87 -8.20 -41.32
CA PRO A 6 -22.05 -7.36 -40.16
C PRO A 6 -20.69 -6.75 -39.78
N SER A 7 -20.61 -5.42 -39.87
CA SER A 7 -19.49 -4.61 -39.43
C SER A 7 -19.03 -5.02 -38.04
N ARG A 8 -17.77 -5.47 -37.94
CA ARG A 8 -16.97 -5.32 -36.72
C ARG A 8 -17.04 -3.84 -36.37
N LYS A 9 -17.81 -3.47 -35.34
CA LYS A 9 -17.51 -2.27 -34.57
C LYS A 9 -16.03 -2.35 -34.25
N SER A 10 -15.26 -1.43 -34.80
CA SER A 10 -13.91 -1.16 -34.32
C SER A 10 -14.00 -1.06 -32.80
N MET A 11 -13.39 -2.02 -32.10
CA MET A 11 -12.98 -1.86 -30.71
C MET A 11 -12.03 -0.66 -30.69
N SER A 12 -12.59 0.54 -30.61
CA SER A 12 -11.90 1.63 -29.97
C SER A 12 -11.63 1.14 -28.57
N VAL A 13 -10.38 0.73 -28.32
CA VAL A 13 -9.88 0.53 -26.96
C VAL A 13 -10.05 1.90 -26.31
N GLU A 14 -11.15 2.10 -25.60
CA GLU A 14 -11.32 3.30 -24.79
C GLU A 14 -10.08 3.39 -23.92
N LYS A 15 -9.41 4.54 -23.95
CA LYS A 15 -8.23 4.75 -23.12
C LYS A 15 -8.65 4.40 -21.68
N PRO A 16 -7.91 3.53 -20.98
CA PRO A 16 -8.25 3.15 -19.63
C PRO A 16 -8.42 4.42 -18.78
N ALA A 17 -9.40 4.42 -17.88
CA ALA A 17 -9.65 5.55 -16.99
C ALA A 17 -8.33 5.99 -16.33
N ASN A 18 -8.10 7.30 -16.22
CA ASN A 18 -6.80 7.86 -15.83
C ASN A 18 -6.26 7.30 -14.49
N GLY A 19 -7.13 6.97 -13.53
CA GLY A 19 -6.75 6.32 -12.28
C GLY A 19 -6.31 4.86 -12.43
N LEU A 20 -6.88 4.14 -13.41
CA LEU A 20 -6.48 2.76 -13.73
C LEU A 20 -5.04 2.71 -14.23
N LEU A 21 -4.56 3.72 -14.94
CA LEU A 21 -3.15 3.79 -15.38
C LEU A 21 -2.17 3.87 -14.21
N ILE A 22 -2.47 4.68 -13.19
CA ILE A 22 -1.66 4.75 -11.96
C ILE A 22 -1.70 3.42 -11.22
N TYR A 23 -2.89 2.84 -11.09
CA TYR A 23 -3.07 1.53 -10.45
C TYR A 23 -2.23 0.44 -11.14
N LEU A 24 -2.31 0.34 -12.46
CA LEU A 24 -1.56 -0.65 -13.24
C LEU A 24 -0.05 -0.40 -13.18
N ALA A 25 0.41 0.86 -13.28
CA ALA A 25 1.83 1.18 -13.16
C ALA A 25 2.38 0.82 -11.77
N ALA A 26 1.62 1.10 -10.71
CA ALA A 26 1.97 0.74 -9.33
C ALA A 26 2.00 -0.79 -9.12
N ALA A 27 1.03 -1.52 -9.67
CA ALA A 27 0.98 -2.98 -9.63
C ALA A 27 2.14 -3.63 -10.42
N GLY A 28 2.47 -3.07 -11.59
CA GLY A 28 3.53 -3.58 -12.46
C GLY A 28 4.96 -3.18 -12.05
N GLY A 29 5.11 -2.25 -11.10
CA GLY A 29 6.42 -1.73 -10.70
C GLY A 29 7.00 -0.71 -11.68
N ASN A 30 6.19 -0.17 -12.59
CA ASN A 30 6.62 0.76 -13.65
C ASN A 30 6.77 2.19 -13.09
N LYS A 31 7.83 2.42 -12.32
CA LYS A 31 8.09 3.70 -11.63
C LYS A 31 8.14 4.92 -12.55
N ASP A 32 8.63 4.76 -13.78
CA ASP A 32 8.78 5.88 -14.72
C ASP A 32 7.42 6.29 -15.30
N GLU A 33 6.60 5.32 -15.70
CA GLU A 33 5.21 5.56 -16.12
C GLU A 33 4.37 6.11 -14.97
N LEU A 34 4.56 5.58 -13.75
CA LEU A 34 3.89 6.08 -12.55
C LEU A 34 4.20 7.57 -12.32
N LYS A 35 5.47 7.97 -12.40
CA LYS A 35 5.88 9.38 -12.30
C LYS A 35 5.32 10.24 -13.42
N GLU A 36 5.28 9.73 -14.65
CA GLU A 36 4.69 10.44 -15.77
C GLU A 36 3.20 10.68 -15.53
N TYR A 37 2.48 9.65 -15.09
CA TYR A 37 1.04 9.75 -14.86
C TYR A 37 0.68 10.68 -13.69
N LEU A 38 1.49 10.74 -12.65
CA LEU A 38 1.23 11.62 -11.51
C LEU A 38 1.40 13.12 -11.83
N LYS A 39 2.07 13.49 -12.93
CA LYS A 39 2.22 14.90 -13.33
C LYS A 39 0.92 15.56 -13.77
N ASP A 40 -0.04 14.80 -14.29
CA ASP A 40 -1.27 15.36 -14.90
C ASP A 40 -2.41 15.55 -13.88
N GLU A 41 -2.12 15.86 -12.61
CA GLU A 41 -3.13 16.00 -11.51
C GLU A 41 -4.07 14.78 -11.39
N LYS A 42 -3.55 13.57 -11.58
CA LYS A 42 -4.35 12.34 -11.55
C LYS A 42 -4.67 11.91 -10.12
N ASP A 43 -5.82 11.23 -9.99
CA ASP A 43 -6.30 10.70 -8.71
C ASP A 43 -5.42 9.56 -8.20
N ILE A 44 -4.49 9.89 -7.29
CA ILE A 44 -3.62 8.94 -6.59
C ILE A 44 -4.41 7.97 -5.70
N ASN A 45 -5.64 8.35 -5.35
CA ASN A 45 -6.56 7.61 -4.50
C ASN A 45 -7.62 6.86 -5.31
N TYR A 46 -7.41 6.68 -6.62
CA TYR A 46 -8.27 5.86 -7.47
C TYR A 46 -8.51 4.48 -6.83
N VAL A 47 -9.77 4.09 -6.72
CA VAL A 47 -10.16 2.76 -6.24
C VAL A 47 -10.46 1.88 -7.45
N ASP A 48 -9.74 0.78 -7.57
CA ASP A 48 -9.98 -0.20 -8.63
C ASP A 48 -11.27 -0.98 -8.35
N ASN A 49 -12.21 -0.97 -9.30
CA ASN A 49 -13.52 -1.59 -9.15
C ASN A 49 -13.48 -3.13 -9.07
N LEU A 50 -12.40 -3.78 -9.50
CA LEU A 50 -12.29 -5.23 -9.47
C LEU A 50 -11.75 -5.74 -8.13
N THR A 51 -10.85 -4.98 -7.52
CA THR A 51 -10.11 -5.38 -6.32
C THR A 51 -10.49 -4.59 -5.07
N GLY A 52 -11.15 -3.45 -5.20
CA GLY A 52 -11.39 -2.50 -4.10
C GLY A 52 -10.10 -1.82 -3.62
N MET A 53 -8.99 -1.97 -4.35
CA MET A 53 -7.67 -1.49 -3.96
C MET A 53 -7.31 -0.17 -4.63
N MET A 54 -6.63 0.67 -3.87
CA MET A 54 -5.94 1.85 -4.38
C MET A 54 -4.50 1.53 -4.82
N PRO A 55 -3.85 2.38 -5.66
CA PRO A 55 -2.49 2.16 -6.13
C PRO A 55 -1.47 1.79 -5.03
N VAL A 56 -1.63 2.34 -3.83
CA VAL A 56 -0.77 2.08 -2.67
C VAL A 56 -0.85 0.63 -2.20
N HIS A 57 -2.05 0.06 -2.22
CA HIS A 57 -2.29 -1.34 -1.88
C HIS A 57 -1.74 -2.23 -2.98
N ALA A 58 -1.92 -1.84 -4.25
CA ALA A 58 -1.39 -2.59 -5.38
C ALA A 58 0.15 -2.65 -5.34
N ALA A 59 0.83 -1.52 -5.16
CA ALA A 59 2.30 -1.48 -5.06
C ALA A 59 2.81 -2.39 -3.93
N ALA A 60 2.15 -2.40 -2.77
CA ALA A 60 2.50 -3.30 -1.68
C ALA A 60 2.17 -4.77 -1.97
N SER A 61 0.98 -5.02 -2.56
CA SER A 61 0.47 -6.34 -2.94
C SER A 61 1.34 -7.03 -3.98
N TRP A 62 2.05 -6.28 -4.82
CA TRP A 62 2.93 -6.80 -5.87
C TRP A 62 4.42 -6.62 -5.56
N GLY A 63 4.75 -6.06 -4.39
CA GLY A 63 6.13 -6.02 -3.90
C GLY A 63 7.01 -4.93 -4.53
N ASN A 64 6.43 -3.77 -4.88
CA ASN A 64 7.09 -2.67 -5.58
C ASN A 64 7.39 -1.49 -4.63
N PRO A 65 8.47 -1.52 -3.82
CA PRO A 65 8.78 -0.48 -2.85
C PRO A 65 9.09 0.89 -3.49
N GLU A 66 9.68 0.93 -4.68
CA GLU A 66 9.93 2.20 -5.39
C GLU A 66 8.62 2.89 -5.80
N CYS A 67 7.59 2.11 -6.13
CA CYS A 67 6.26 2.67 -6.41
C CYS A 67 5.56 3.13 -5.12
N LEU A 68 5.76 2.42 -3.99
CA LEU A 68 5.26 2.88 -2.70
C LEU A 68 5.87 4.24 -2.32
N GLU A 69 7.17 4.39 -2.49
CA GLU A 69 7.89 5.65 -2.26
C GLU A 69 7.28 6.79 -3.07
N ILE A 70 7.17 6.61 -4.40
CA ILE A 70 6.61 7.62 -5.29
C ILE A 70 5.17 7.98 -4.89
N LEU A 71 4.33 6.98 -4.61
CA LEU A 71 2.94 7.24 -4.24
C LEU A 71 2.86 8.05 -2.94
N ILE A 72 3.60 7.66 -1.92
CA ILE A 72 3.56 8.31 -0.60
C ILE A 72 4.14 9.73 -0.66
N GLU A 73 5.21 9.94 -1.43
CA GLU A 73 5.75 11.29 -1.70
C GLU A 73 4.73 12.20 -2.41
N ASN A 74 3.79 11.62 -3.17
CA ASN A 74 2.72 12.33 -3.86
C ASN A 74 1.39 12.37 -3.07
N GLY A 75 1.43 12.09 -1.76
CA GLY A 75 0.31 12.32 -0.85
C GLY A 75 -0.61 11.12 -0.60
N ALA A 76 -0.24 9.93 -1.08
CA ALA A 76 -0.91 8.70 -0.63
C ALA A 76 -0.70 8.45 0.87
N ASP A 77 -1.75 7.99 1.56
CA ASP A 77 -1.62 7.55 2.96
C ASP A 77 -0.99 6.14 3.04
N ILE A 78 0.14 6.03 3.74
CA ILE A 78 0.83 4.77 4.02
C ILE A 78 -0.03 3.77 4.81
N ASN A 79 -1.02 4.27 5.55
CA ASN A 79 -1.97 3.50 6.35
C ASN A 79 -3.37 3.48 5.75
N GLN A 80 -3.52 3.88 4.48
CA GLN A 80 -4.78 3.85 3.77
C GLN A 80 -5.43 2.47 3.93
N ARG A 81 -6.76 2.46 4.08
CA ARG A 81 -7.55 1.23 4.21
C ARG A 81 -8.37 1.01 2.96
N ASP A 82 -8.36 -0.22 2.47
CA ASP A 82 -9.30 -0.68 1.44
C ASP A 82 -10.67 -1.07 2.05
N GLU A 83 -11.56 -1.60 1.23
CA GLU A 83 -12.91 -2.03 1.64
C GLU A 83 -12.90 -3.14 2.71
N MET A 84 -11.82 -3.90 2.82
CA MET A 84 -11.63 -4.95 3.83
C MET A 84 -10.95 -4.42 5.10
N LEU A 85 -10.73 -3.10 5.19
CA LEU A 85 -9.89 -2.44 6.18
C LEU A 85 -8.44 -2.94 6.19
N CYS A 86 -7.98 -3.54 5.10
CA CYS A 86 -6.59 -3.92 4.92
C CYS A 86 -5.78 -2.68 4.54
N THR A 87 -4.61 -2.54 5.16
CA THR A 87 -3.61 -1.50 4.82
C THR A 87 -2.59 -2.02 3.82
N PRO A 88 -1.75 -1.19 3.18
CA PRO A 88 -0.67 -1.65 2.32
C PRO A 88 0.20 -2.76 2.96
N VAL A 89 0.49 -2.66 4.26
CA VAL A 89 1.26 -3.68 4.99
C VAL A 89 0.53 -5.03 5.04
N HIS A 90 -0.81 -5.05 5.15
CA HIS A 90 -1.57 -6.30 5.10
C HIS A 90 -1.36 -7.02 3.77
N HIS A 91 -1.36 -6.29 2.65
CA HIS A 91 -1.16 -6.87 1.32
C HIS A 91 0.28 -7.33 1.07
N ALA A 92 1.28 -6.55 1.49
CA ALA A 92 2.67 -7.00 1.45
C ALA A 92 2.87 -8.28 2.28
N ALA A 93 2.25 -8.36 3.46
CA ALA A 93 2.32 -9.52 4.34
C ALA A 93 1.60 -10.75 3.77
N ARG A 94 0.39 -10.55 3.23
CA ARG A 94 -0.43 -11.60 2.60
C ARG A 94 0.32 -12.29 1.46
N ASN A 95 1.11 -11.55 0.67
CA ASN A 95 1.79 -12.06 -0.51
C ASN A 95 3.30 -12.32 -0.29
N GLY A 96 3.80 -12.19 0.95
CA GLY A 96 5.18 -12.51 1.28
C GLY A 96 6.22 -11.51 0.73
N HIS A 97 5.81 -10.28 0.42
CA HIS A 97 6.70 -9.29 -0.19
C HIS A 97 7.57 -8.57 0.83
N GLN A 98 8.67 -9.24 1.19
CA GLN A 98 9.70 -8.81 2.14
C GLN A 98 10.15 -7.34 1.94
N LYS A 99 10.53 -6.96 0.72
CA LYS A 99 11.08 -5.62 0.43
C LYS A 99 10.04 -4.51 0.60
N ALA A 100 8.81 -4.75 0.16
CA ALA A 100 7.72 -3.79 0.36
C ALA A 100 7.37 -3.65 1.84
N PHE A 101 7.35 -4.76 2.59
CA PHE A 101 7.19 -4.72 4.05
C PHE A 101 8.31 -3.91 4.73
N GLU A 102 9.57 -4.18 4.40
CA GLU A 102 10.72 -3.48 5.01
C GLU A 102 10.65 -1.98 4.75
N TRP A 103 10.32 -1.59 3.51
CA TRP A 103 10.14 -0.19 3.16
C TRP A 103 9.00 0.43 3.99
N LEU A 104 7.80 -0.18 4.01
CA LEU A 104 6.65 0.34 4.77
C LEU A 104 6.94 0.45 6.27
N SER A 105 7.57 -0.58 6.85
CA SER A 105 7.94 -0.63 8.27
C SER A 105 8.90 0.50 8.64
N ASN A 106 9.85 0.83 7.76
CA ASN A 106 10.83 1.89 8.00
C ASN A 106 10.24 3.30 7.82
N HIS A 107 9.12 3.43 7.11
CA HIS A 107 8.44 4.70 6.86
C HIS A 107 7.20 4.93 7.76
N GLY A 108 7.11 4.20 8.87
CA GLY A 108 6.10 4.47 9.90
C GLY A 108 4.73 3.85 9.64
N ALA A 109 4.63 2.85 8.77
CA ALA A 109 3.38 2.11 8.61
C ALA A 109 2.98 1.43 9.94
N ASN A 110 1.68 1.44 10.24
CA ASN A 110 1.10 0.82 11.42
C ASN A 110 1.02 -0.70 11.25
N LEU A 111 1.89 -1.41 11.97
CA LEU A 111 2.04 -2.86 11.87
C LEU A 111 1.04 -3.68 12.70
N ILE A 112 0.16 -3.01 13.47
CA ILE A 112 -0.80 -3.67 14.39
C ILE A 112 -2.27 -3.37 14.06
N SER A 113 -2.54 -2.66 12.95
CA SER A 113 -3.91 -2.46 12.48
C SER A 113 -4.60 -3.79 12.22
N ARG A 114 -5.90 -3.85 12.50
CA ARG A 114 -6.74 -5.03 12.22
C ARG A 114 -7.69 -4.75 11.06
N ASN A 115 -7.78 -5.70 10.14
CA ASN A 115 -8.76 -5.69 9.06
C ASN A 115 -10.17 -6.08 9.56
N LEU A 116 -11.16 -6.19 8.67
CA LEU A 116 -12.55 -6.57 9.03
C LEU A 116 -12.67 -7.94 9.69
N PHE A 117 -11.73 -8.85 9.50
CA PHE A 117 -11.70 -10.16 10.15
C PHE A 117 -10.95 -10.16 11.48
N GLY A 118 -10.51 -8.98 11.95
CA GLY A 118 -9.70 -8.86 13.14
C GLY A 118 -8.25 -9.33 12.95
N GLN A 119 -7.80 -9.58 11.71
CA GLN A 119 -6.43 -10.04 11.44
C GLN A 119 -5.47 -8.87 11.35
N THR A 120 -4.29 -9.02 11.95
CA THR A 120 -3.14 -8.13 11.74
C THR A 120 -2.38 -8.51 10.47
N PRO A 121 -1.45 -7.68 9.95
CA PRO A 121 -0.60 -8.09 8.85
C PRO A 121 0.18 -9.38 9.13
N ALA A 122 0.66 -9.57 10.36
CA ALA A 122 1.35 -10.80 10.75
C ALA A 122 0.43 -12.04 10.69
N ASP A 123 -0.85 -11.89 11.01
CA ASP A 123 -1.84 -12.97 10.93
C ASP A 123 -2.15 -13.33 9.47
N MET A 124 -2.17 -12.33 8.57
CA MET A 124 -2.31 -12.56 7.13
C MET A 124 -1.07 -13.26 6.55
N ALA A 125 0.15 -12.86 6.94
CA ALA A 125 1.37 -13.58 6.54
C ALA A 125 1.35 -15.05 6.98
N LEU A 126 0.98 -15.34 8.23
CA LEU A 126 0.84 -16.73 8.69
C LEU A 126 -0.20 -17.51 7.90
N SER A 127 -1.40 -16.93 7.70
CA SER A 127 -2.50 -17.59 6.99
C SER A 127 -2.15 -17.90 5.52
N ASN A 128 -1.18 -17.19 4.95
CA ASN A 128 -0.69 -17.37 3.58
C ASN A 128 0.70 -18.05 3.52
N GLN A 129 1.11 -18.73 4.59
CA GLN A 129 2.33 -19.57 4.63
C GLN A 129 3.65 -18.78 4.56
N PHE A 130 3.69 -17.57 5.15
CA PHE A 130 4.90 -16.74 5.30
C PHE A 130 5.28 -16.54 6.78
N PRO A 131 5.67 -17.59 7.53
CA PRO A 131 5.92 -17.50 8.97
C PRO A 131 7.13 -16.63 9.34
N GLU A 132 8.19 -16.63 8.56
CA GLU A 132 9.38 -15.81 8.82
C GLU A 132 9.06 -14.32 8.73
N LEU A 133 8.27 -13.92 7.72
CA LEU A 133 7.78 -12.56 7.56
C LEU A 133 6.81 -12.19 8.70
N ALA A 134 5.92 -13.10 9.10
CA ALA A 134 5.02 -12.85 10.23
C ALA A 134 5.80 -12.57 11.53
N ASP A 135 6.84 -13.34 11.80
CA ASP A 135 7.69 -13.13 12.97
C ASP A 135 8.49 -11.82 12.87
N GLN A 136 8.95 -11.46 11.68
CA GLN A 136 9.58 -10.16 11.46
C GLN A 136 8.61 -9.00 11.70
N ILE A 137 7.37 -9.07 11.19
CA ILE A 137 6.33 -8.06 11.42
C ILE A 137 6.11 -7.89 12.92
N ARG A 138 5.97 -8.99 13.68
CA ARG A 138 5.80 -8.94 15.15
C ARG A 138 6.99 -8.28 15.84
N ARG A 139 8.22 -8.64 15.47
CA ARG A 139 9.43 -8.03 16.02
C ARG A 139 9.49 -6.52 15.72
N SER A 140 9.19 -6.12 14.48
CA SER A 140 9.15 -4.72 14.07
C SER A 140 8.06 -3.93 14.80
N ALA A 141 6.87 -4.51 14.99
CA ALA A 141 5.78 -3.89 15.75
C ALA A 141 6.18 -3.62 17.21
N ILE A 142 6.79 -4.62 17.88
CA ILE A 142 7.32 -4.45 19.25
C ILE A 142 8.38 -3.35 19.30
N LYS A 143 9.26 -3.28 18.28
CA LYS A 143 10.28 -2.22 18.19
C LYS A 143 9.63 -0.83 18.06
N GLN A 144 8.63 -0.66 17.19
CA GLN A 144 7.90 0.61 17.03
C GLN A 144 7.24 1.06 18.35
N ILE A 145 6.57 0.15 19.06
CA ILE A 145 5.93 0.43 20.36
C ILE A 145 6.95 0.89 21.40
N LYS A 146 8.11 0.21 21.48
CA LYS A 146 9.18 0.58 22.43
C LYS A 146 9.78 1.96 22.15
N ILE A 147 10.01 2.29 20.88
CA ILE A 147 10.52 3.61 20.48
C ILE A 147 9.54 4.70 20.89
N HIS A 148 8.24 4.52 20.59
CA HIS A 148 7.21 5.48 20.95
C HIS A 148 7.08 5.67 22.48
N ALA A 149 7.15 4.57 23.24
CA ALA A 149 7.11 4.62 24.70
C ALA A 149 8.30 5.37 25.32
N GLN A 150 9.51 5.18 24.79
CA GLN A 150 10.71 5.90 25.24
C GLN A 150 10.62 7.40 24.95
N GLN A 151 10.19 7.78 23.74
CA GLN A 151 9.97 9.18 23.37
C GLN A 151 8.96 9.88 24.30
N THR A 152 7.87 9.18 24.64
CA THR A 152 6.84 9.69 25.56
C THR A 152 7.42 9.94 26.95
N ARG A 153 8.22 8.99 27.48
CA ARG A 153 8.87 9.11 28.79
C ARG A 153 9.82 10.30 28.86
N THR A 154 10.68 10.48 27.85
CA THR A 154 11.65 11.58 27.82
C THR A 154 10.97 12.95 27.77
N MET A 155 9.84 13.09 27.06
CA MET A 155 9.09 14.36 27.02
C MET A 155 8.49 14.74 28.38
N VAL A 156 8.03 13.76 29.17
CA VAL A 156 7.51 14.01 30.53
C VAL A 156 8.64 14.46 31.46
N GLU A 157 9.78 13.76 31.44
CA GLU A 157 10.96 14.08 32.27
C GLU A 157 11.53 15.47 31.93
N THR A 158 11.50 15.91 30.66
CA THR A 158 11.91 17.27 30.29
C THR A 158 10.94 18.36 30.74
N ASN A 159 9.64 18.07 30.83
CA ASN A 159 8.65 19.06 31.28
C ASN A 159 8.64 19.24 32.80
N GLU A 160 9.01 18.21 33.56
CA GLU A 160 9.16 18.30 35.02
C GLU A 160 10.39 19.14 35.40
N ASN A 161 11.52 18.97 34.69
CA ASN A 161 12.77 19.70 34.98
C ASN A 161 12.78 21.19 34.55
N VAL A 162 11.76 21.67 33.82
CA VAL A 162 11.63 23.08 33.42
C VAL A 162 10.76 23.87 34.41
N ASN A 163 10.04 23.18 35.30
CA ASN A 163 9.15 23.79 36.30
C ASN A 163 9.76 23.84 37.72
N GLU A 164 11.05 23.52 37.88
CA GLU A 164 11.86 23.74 39.08
C GLU A 164 12.84 24.91 38.88
#